data_AF-V9GZV8-F1
#
_entry.id   AF-V9GZV8-F1
#
_cell.length_a   1.000
_cell.length_b   1.000
_cell.length_c   1.000
_cell.angle_alpha   90.00
_cell.angle_beta   90.00
_cell.angle_gamma   90.00
#
_symmetry.space_group_name_H-M   'P 1'
#
loop_
_entity.id
_entity.type
_entity.pdbx_description
1 polymer ?
#
loop_
_entity_poly.entity_id
_entity_poly.type
_entity_poly.pdbx_seq_one_letter_code
_entity_poly.pdbx_strand_id
1 'polypeptide(L)'
;KSAVAGYCPNHGTWPKDNGDAGVASPADKIKGKYVQKVEVAKGVVTAEMKPSGVNKEIKGKKLSLWAKREDGSVKWFCGQPVKRDAGAKADDVKADAANAIETKHLPSTCRDESSAT
;
A
#
# COMPACT_ATOMS: atom_id res chain seq x y z
N LYS A 1 5.82 -2.66 -5.92
CA LYS A 1 5.69 -4.11 -5.63
C LYS A 1 7.05 -4.79 -5.64
N SER A 2 7.79 -4.79 -6.76
CA SER A 2 9.08 -5.49 -6.88
C SER A 2 10.11 -5.12 -5.79
N ALA A 3 10.29 -3.83 -5.50
CA ALA A 3 11.24 -3.39 -4.49
C ALA A 3 10.89 -3.89 -3.06
N VAL A 4 9.62 -3.79 -2.67
CA VAL A 4 9.11 -4.31 -1.38
C VAL A 4 9.20 -5.84 -1.31
N ALA A 5 8.86 -6.53 -2.41
CA ALA A 5 8.93 -7.98 -2.52
C ALA A 5 10.36 -8.52 -2.54
N GLY A 6 11.34 -7.77 -3.07
CA GLY A 6 12.75 -8.13 -3.02
C GLY A 6 13.39 -7.86 -1.65
N TYR A 7 12.89 -6.85 -0.91
CA TYR A 7 13.41 -6.53 0.42
C TYR A 7 13.06 -7.61 1.45
N CYS A 8 11.81 -8.06 1.50
CA CYS A 8 11.35 -8.97 2.57
C CYS A 8 12.11 -10.31 2.64
N PRO A 9 12.36 -11.03 1.52
CA PRO A 9 13.16 -12.26 1.51
C PRO A 9 14.61 -12.04 1.97
N ASN A 10 15.22 -10.91 1.61
CA ASN A 10 16.62 -10.63 1.94
C ASN A 10 16.82 -10.17 3.40
N HIS A 11 15.82 -9.51 3.99
CA HIS A 11 15.93 -8.89 5.32
C HIS A 11 15.06 -9.57 6.39
N GLY A 12 14.23 -10.56 6.03
CA GLY A 12 13.28 -11.23 6.93
C GLY A 12 12.19 -10.31 7.50
N THR A 13 12.12 -9.07 7.02
CA THR A 13 11.22 -8.00 7.49
C THR A 13 10.78 -7.16 6.31
N TRP A 14 9.57 -6.60 6.38
CA TRP A 14 9.09 -5.62 5.42
C TRP A 14 9.86 -4.30 5.56
N PRO A 15 10.13 -3.57 4.46
CA PRO A 15 10.86 -2.30 4.52
C PRO A 15 10.08 -1.27 5.34
N LYS A 16 10.75 -0.55 6.25
CA LYS A 16 10.07 0.36 7.19
C LYS A 16 9.46 1.56 6.47
N ASP A 17 10.11 2.03 5.42
CA ASP A 17 9.74 3.20 4.64
C ASP A 17 10.18 3.09 3.16
N ASN A 18 9.96 4.15 2.37
CA ASN A 18 10.38 4.25 0.97
C ASN A 18 11.90 4.08 0.79
N GLY A 19 12.70 4.60 1.72
CA GLY A 19 14.16 4.56 1.64
C GLY A 19 14.67 3.14 1.82
N ASP A 20 14.19 2.44 2.85
CA ASP A 20 14.49 1.02 3.07
C ASP A 20 14.06 0.16 1.88
N ALA A 21 12.90 0.46 1.29
CA ALA A 21 12.42 -0.24 0.11
C ALA A 21 13.25 0.05 -1.15
N GLY A 22 14.20 0.99 -1.13
CA GLY A 22 15.00 1.37 -2.30
C GLY A 22 14.20 2.11 -3.38
N VAL A 23 13.13 2.81 -2.99
CA VAL A 23 12.31 3.62 -3.91
C VAL A 23 12.45 5.12 -3.59
N ALA A 24 11.92 5.98 -4.47
CA ALA A 24 12.07 7.42 -4.31
C ALA A 24 11.54 7.89 -2.95
N SER A 25 12.37 8.70 -2.28
CA SER A 25 12.13 9.29 -0.96
C SER A 25 12.46 10.79 -1.01
N PRO A 26 11.60 11.68 -0.46
CA PRO A 26 10.35 11.38 0.27
C PRO A 26 9.21 10.88 -0.63
N ALA A 27 8.13 10.38 -0.01
CA ALA A 27 6.99 9.71 -0.67
C ALA A 27 6.27 10.57 -1.74
N ASP A 28 6.34 11.90 -1.63
CA ASP A 28 5.79 12.87 -2.58
C ASP A 28 6.63 13.02 -3.87
N LYS A 29 7.80 12.38 -3.94
CA LYS A 29 8.54 12.18 -5.20
C LYS A 29 7.89 11.12 -6.08
N ILE A 30 7.10 10.20 -5.53
CA ILE A 30 6.33 9.22 -6.29
C ILE A 30 4.91 9.78 -6.50
N LYS A 31 4.74 10.52 -7.60
CA LYS A 31 3.48 11.21 -7.95
C LYS A 31 3.15 11.04 -9.42
N GLY A 32 1.90 11.30 -9.78
CA GLY A 32 1.42 11.17 -11.16
C GLY A 32 0.34 12.17 -11.51
N LYS A 33 -0.35 11.94 -12.63
CA LYS A 33 -1.46 12.81 -13.08
C LYS A 33 -2.54 12.94 -11.99
N TYR A 34 -2.93 11.83 -11.37
CA TYR A 34 -4.01 11.76 -10.38
C TYR A 34 -3.55 11.39 -8.96
N VAL A 35 -2.31 10.94 -8.80
CA VAL A 35 -1.73 10.50 -7.51
C VAL A 35 -0.86 11.61 -6.95
N GLN A 36 -1.07 11.95 -5.68
CA GLN A 36 -0.31 12.95 -4.94
C GLN A 36 1.00 12.41 -4.39
N LYS A 37 0.95 11.24 -3.75
CA LYS A 37 2.12 10.55 -3.21
C LYS A 37 1.89 9.05 -3.13
N VAL A 38 2.98 8.29 -3.08
CA VAL A 38 2.98 6.86 -2.76
C VAL A 38 3.96 6.60 -1.63
N GLU A 39 3.41 6.11 -0.53
CA GLU A 39 4.13 5.87 0.71
C GLU A 39 4.26 4.38 0.95
N VAL A 40 5.46 3.94 1.32
CA VAL A 40 5.71 2.62 1.88
C VAL A 40 5.79 2.78 3.38
N ALA A 41 5.02 2.00 4.13
CA ALA A 41 5.07 1.95 5.58
C ALA A 41 5.04 0.49 6.03
N LYS A 42 6.17 0.00 6.57
CA LYS A 42 6.33 -1.41 6.98
C LYS A 42 5.89 -2.36 5.85
N GLY A 43 6.26 -2.07 4.61
CA GLY A 43 5.89 -2.81 3.38
C GLY A 43 4.44 -2.72 2.93
N VAL A 44 3.58 -1.93 3.55
CA VAL A 44 2.28 -1.54 2.96
C VAL A 44 2.53 -0.35 2.04
N VAL A 45 2.05 -0.43 0.81
CA VAL A 45 2.17 0.64 -0.19
C VAL A 45 0.83 1.36 -0.26
N THR A 46 0.79 2.62 0.15
CA THR A 46 -0.43 3.43 0.17
C THR A 46 -0.31 4.56 -0.85
N ALA A 47 -1.26 4.60 -1.79
CA ALA A 47 -1.37 5.67 -2.77
C ALA A 47 -2.44 6.66 -2.32
N GLU A 48 -2.10 7.96 -2.35
CA GLU A 48 -3.04 9.05 -2.03
C GLU A 48 -3.41 9.80 -3.31
N MET A 49 -4.71 9.97 -3.54
CA MET A 49 -5.23 10.70 -4.69
C MET A 49 -5.10 12.20 -4.48
N LYS A 50 -4.86 12.96 -5.55
CA LYS A 50 -4.75 14.42 -5.48
C LYS A 50 -5.99 15.09 -4.89
N PRO A 51 -5.84 16.26 -4.25
CA PRO A 51 -6.96 17.04 -3.72
C PRO A 51 -7.75 17.76 -4.83
N SER A 52 -7.19 17.85 -6.04
CA SER A 52 -7.78 18.49 -7.21
C SER A 52 -7.45 17.73 -8.50
N GLY A 53 -8.22 17.97 -9.57
CA GLY A 53 -8.03 17.31 -10.87
C GLY A 53 -8.40 15.82 -10.88
N VAL A 54 -9.20 15.37 -9.91
CA VAL A 54 -9.74 14.00 -9.79
C VAL A 54 -11.24 14.08 -9.48
N ASN A 55 -11.95 12.94 -9.58
CA ASN A 55 -13.37 12.88 -9.23
C ASN A 55 -13.59 13.32 -7.76
N LYS A 56 -14.66 14.09 -7.53
CA LYS A 56 -15.05 14.62 -6.21
C LYS A 56 -15.16 13.55 -5.12
N GLU A 57 -15.51 12.32 -5.50
CA GLU A 57 -15.71 11.19 -4.59
C GLU A 57 -14.41 10.45 -4.23
N ILE A 58 -13.29 10.78 -4.88
CA ILE A 58 -11.97 10.15 -4.63
C ILE A 58 -10.86 11.15 -4.27
N LYS A 59 -11.13 12.46 -4.27
CA LYS A 59 -10.13 13.48 -3.93
C LYS A 59 -9.58 13.27 -2.51
N GLY A 60 -8.25 13.27 -2.36
CA GLY A 60 -7.59 13.01 -1.07
C GLY A 60 -7.82 11.61 -0.48
N LYS A 61 -8.50 10.72 -1.21
CA LYS A 61 -8.76 9.35 -0.76
C LYS A 61 -7.57 8.44 -1.05
N LYS A 62 -7.55 7.28 -0.41
CA LYS A 62 -6.43 6.34 -0.40
C LYS A 62 -6.86 4.92 -0.76
N LEU A 63 -5.91 4.18 -1.32
CA LEU A 63 -5.93 2.73 -1.44
C LEU A 63 -4.58 2.17 -1.02
N SER A 64 -4.55 0.91 -0.63
CA SER A 64 -3.31 0.22 -0.25
C SER A 64 -3.09 -1.05 -1.06
N LEU A 65 -1.82 -1.35 -1.28
CA LEU A 65 -1.34 -2.67 -1.67
C LEU A 65 -0.49 -3.21 -0.53
N TRP A 66 -0.73 -4.46 -0.16
CA TRP A 66 0.07 -5.16 0.84
C TRP A 66 0.34 -6.57 0.37
N ALA A 67 1.24 -7.26 1.05
CA ALA A 67 1.59 -8.62 0.69
C ALA A 67 1.64 -9.52 1.92
N LYS A 68 1.48 -10.82 1.73
CA LYS A 68 1.76 -11.82 2.74
C LYS A 68 2.80 -12.77 2.19
N ARG A 69 3.68 -13.28 3.04
CA ARG A 69 4.64 -14.32 2.65
C ARG A 69 3.90 -15.64 2.44
N GLU A 70 4.23 -16.33 1.36
CA GLU A 70 3.70 -17.66 1.02
C GLU A 70 4.84 -18.52 0.46
N ASP A 71 5.29 -19.53 1.21
CA ASP A 71 6.21 -20.61 0.77
C ASP A 71 7.33 -20.17 -0.21
N GLY A 72 8.17 -19.23 0.22
CA GLY A 72 9.29 -18.73 -0.59
C GLY A 72 8.94 -17.64 -1.61
N SER A 73 7.68 -17.18 -1.60
CA SER A 73 7.16 -16.09 -2.44
C SER A 73 6.36 -15.09 -1.59
N VAL A 74 5.78 -14.08 -2.25
CA VAL A 74 4.84 -13.16 -1.63
C VAL A 74 3.58 -13.03 -2.48
N LYS A 75 2.41 -13.16 -1.85
CA LYS A 75 1.12 -12.88 -2.46
C LYS A 75 0.71 -11.44 -2.18
N TRP A 76 0.25 -10.74 -3.22
CA TRP A 76 -0.15 -9.34 -3.11
C TRP A 76 -1.67 -9.19 -3.11
N PHE A 77 -2.12 -8.23 -2.32
CA PHE A 77 -3.50 -7.81 -2.20
C PHE A 77 -3.60 -6.32 -2.52
N CYS A 78 -4.80 -5.90 -2.90
CA CYS A 78 -5.12 -4.51 -3.23
C CYS A 78 -6.53 -4.19 -2.76
N GLY A 79 -6.69 -3.07 -2.05
CA GLY A 79 -7.98 -2.71 -1.49
C GLY A 79 -7.98 -1.36 -0.81
N GLN A 80 -8.96 -1.19 0.07
CA GLN A 80 -9.02 -0.05 0.97
C GLN A 80 -7.74 0.04 1.83
N PRO A 81 -7.46 1.20 2.44
CA PRO A 81 -6.20 1.38 3.14
C PRO A 81 -6.06 0.42 4.31
N VAL A 82 -4.83 -0.04 4.54
CA VAL A 82 -4.48 -0.95 5.62
C VAL A 82 -3.17 -0.53 6.28
N LYS A 83 -2.87 -1.08 7.46
CA LYS A 83 -1.64 -0.84 8.23
C LYS A 83 -1.10 -2.13 8.83
N ARG A 84 0.23 -2.23 8.96
CA ARG A 84 0.89 -3.25 9.80
C ARG A 84 1.17 -2.70 11.20
N ASP A 85 0.26 -2.96 12.12
CA ASP A 85 0.39 -2.49 13.51
C ASP A 85 1.43 -3.28 14.29
N ALA A 86 1.46 -4.60 14.13
CA ALA A 86 2.37 -5.53 14.80
C ALA A 86 3.86 -5.43 14.33
N GLY A 87 4.18 -4.41 13.53
CA GLY A 87 5.55 -4.11 13.10
C GLY A 87 5.93 -4.73 11.75
N ALA A 88 7.17 -4.46 11.32
CA ALA A 88 7.68 -4.89 10.01
C ALA A 88 7.89 -6.41 9.87
N LYS A 89 7.81 -7.18 10.95
CA LYS A 89 7.87 -8.65 10.90
C LYS A 89 6.52 -9.31 10.62
N ALA A 90 5.42 -8.59 10.82
CA ALA A 90 4.08 -9.15 10.66
C ALA A 90 3.69 -9.27 9.19
N ASP A 91 2.97 -10.33 8.83
CA ASP A 91 2.35 -10.45 7.50
C ASP A 91 0.93 -9.87 7.50
N ASP A 92 0.23 -10.01 8.62
CA ASP A 92 -1.12 -9.48 8.79
C ASP A 92 -1.16 -7.95 8.84
N VAL A 93 -2.24 -7.44 8.27
CA VAL A 93 -2.59 -6.03 8.24
C VAL A 93 -3.94 -5.82 8.92
N LYS A 94 -4.20 -4.61 9.38
CA LYS A 94 -5.52 -4.17 9.84
C LYS A 94 -6.05 -3.08 8.93
N ALA A 95 -7.37 -3.01 8.80
CA ALA A 95 -8.03 -1.94 8.06
C ALA A 95 -7.67 -0.56 8.64
N ASP A 96 -7.43 0.38 7.74
CA ASP A 96 -7.22 1.79 8.03
C ASP A 96 -8.26 2.61 7.25
N ALA A 97 -9.49 2.66 7.76
CA ALA A 97 -10.63 3.25 7.05
C ALA A 97 -10.49 4.76 6.77
N ALA A 98 -9.43 5.42 7.28
CA ALA A 98 -9.21 6.85 7.11
C ALA A 98 -9.04 7.21 5.63
N ASN A 99 -9.96 8.05 5.13
CA ASN A 99 -9.98 8.52 3.74
C ASN A 99 -9.96 7.38 2.71
N ALA A 100 -10.60 6.24 3.01
CA ALA A 100 -10.64 5.10 2.09
C ALA A 100 -11.44 5.41 0.82
N ILE A 101 -10.90 5.05 -0.36
CA ILE A 101 -11.69 5.02 -1.59
C ILE A 101 -12.85 4.03 -1.42
N GLU A 102 -14.06 4.45 -1.80
CA GLU A 102 -15.23 3.57 -1.75
C GLU A 102 -15.07 2.44 -2.76
N THR A 103 -15.49 1.23 -2.38
CA THR A 103 -15.34 0.00 -3.19
C THR A 103 -15.90 0.13 -4.60
N LYS A 104 -16.95 0.92 -4.81
CA LYS A 104 -17.54 1.19 -6.13
C LYS A 104 -16.56 1.88 -7.10
N HIS A 105 -15.56 2.61 -6.58
CA HIS A 105 -14.51 3.26 -7.37
C HIS A 105 -13.23 2.44 -7.49
N LEU A 106 -13.14 1.32 -6.77
CA LEU A 106 -12.02 0.39 -6.92
C LEU A 106 -12.30 -0.57 -8.08
N PRO A 107 -11.30 -0.86 -8.94
CA PRO A 107 -11.37 -1.96 -9.90
C PRO A 107 -11.71 -3.28 -9.20
N SER A 108 -12.33 -4.23 -9.90
CA SER A 108 -12.70 -5.54 -9.32
C SER A 108 -11.51 -6.28 -8.71
N THR A 109 -10.31 -6.10 -9.27
CA THR A 109 -9.06 -6.71 -8.81
C THR A 109 -8.38 -5.98 -7.64
N CYS A 110 -9.01 -4.93 -7.10
CA CYS A 110 -8.47 -4.16 -5.98
C CYS A 110 -9.56 -3.94 -4.91
N ARG A 111 -10.23 -5.03 -4.52
CA ARG A 111 -11.31 -5.03 -3.52
C ARG A 111 -11.06 -6.06 -2.41
N ASP A 112 -9.80 -6.43 -2.20
CA ASP A 112 -9.42 -7.37 -1.16
C ASP A 112 -9.71 -6.78 0.22
N GLU A 113 -10.25 -7.60 1.11
CA GLU A 113 -10.39 -7.26 2.53
C GLU A 113 -9.03 -7.38 3.24
N SER A 114 -8.82 -6.63 4.33
CA SER A 114 -7.57 -6.71 5.11
C SER A 114 -7.28 -8.12 5.65
N SER A 115 -8.32 -8.93 5.81
CA SER A 115 -8.32 -10.34 6.25
C SER A 115 -8.02 -11.34 5.13
N ALA A 116 -7.94 -10.91 3.86
CA ALA A 116 -7.72 -11.81 2.73
C ALA A 116 -6.44 -12.66 2.91
N THR A 117 -6.54 -13.93 2.56
CA THR A 117 -5.48 -14.95 2.67
C THR A 117 -5.09 -15.46 1.31
#